data_AF-A0A2G8EKI2-F1
#
_entry.id   AF-A0A2G8EKI2-F1
#
_cell.length_a   1.000
_cell.length_b   1.000
_cell.length_c   1.000
_cell.angle_alpha   90.00
_cell.angle_beta   90.00
_cell.angle_gamma   90.00
#
_symmetry.space_group_name_H-M   'P 1'
#
loop_
_entity.id
_entity.type
_entity.pdbx_description
1 polymer ?
#
loop_
_entity_poly.entity_id
_entity_poly.type
_entity_poly.pdbx_seq_one_letter_code
_entity_poly.pdbx_strand_id
1 'polypeptide(L)'
;MTQARHRGGLCLLYAKYTKDVDAGRTALIELTKYARTQARKYVGKIPGRRGAIAIRTLAMLALEEYCRTADTPGAKCRCGGSGEVCDRKETDRTGKLVIIPCKKCHGTGLRPISQTRAHHAIVALIPGVSRATWYRVWSRFYEALLAWCYSQESIAESEYQHITGMSELNKEIIAK
;
A
#
# COMPACT_ATOMS: atom_id res chain seq x y z
N MET A 1 5.22 -17.11 19.06
CA MET A 1 4.54 -15.97 19.72
C MET A 1 4.80 -14.62 19.02
N THR A 2 5.06 -14.62 17.71
CA THR A 2 5.42 -13.42 16.91
C THR A 2 4.22 -12.63 16.38
N GLN A 3 3.04 -13.25 16.27
CA GLN A 3 1.86 -12.62 15.64
C GLN A 3 1.17 -11.54 16.49
N ALA A 4 1.39 -11.53 17.81
CA ALA A 4 0.63 -10.68 18.74
C ALA A 4 1.17 -9.26 18.93
N ARG A 5 2.49 -9.05 18.79
CA ARG A 5 3.14 -7.75 19.10
C ARG A 5 3.20 -6.78 17.93
N HIS A 6 3.26 -7.28 16.68
CA HIS A 6 3.39 -6.46 15.47
C HIS A 6 2.45 -6.92 14.35
N ARG A 7 1.19 -7.21 14.69
CA ARG A 7 0.19 -7.71 13.74
C ARG A 7 0.07 -6.81 12.50
N GLY A 8 0.12 -5.49 12.68
CA GLY A 8 0.08 -4.51 11.57
C GLY A 8 1.27 -4.64 10.60
N GLY A 9 2.51 -4.59 11.12
CA GLY A 9 3.72 -4.66 10.31
C GLY A 9 3.90 -5.99 9.58
N LEU A 10 3.64 -7.12 10.25
CA LEU A 10 3.67 -8.43 9.59
C LEU A 10 2.59 -8.56 8.51
N CYS A 11 1.36 -8.11 8.77
CA CYS A 11 0.31 -8.12 7.76
C CYS A 11 0.63 -7.23 6.55
N LEU A 12 1.31 -6.08 6.76
CA LEU A 12 1.81 -5.24 5.66
C LEU A 12 2.84 -5.97 4.80
N LEU A 13 3.79 -6.67 5.43
CA LEU A 13 4.78 -7.50 4.73
C LEU A 13 4.10 -8.58 3.88
N TYR A 14 3.18 -9.36 4.45
CA TYR A 14 2.44 -10.38 3.69
C TYR A 14 1.61 -9.75 2.55
N ALA A 15 0.89 -8.67 2.83
CA ALA A 15 0.12 -7.96 1.80
C ALA A 15 1.01 -7.46 0.65
N LYS A 16 2.22 -6.97 0.95
CA LYS A 16 3.18 -6.45 -0.03
C LYS A 16 3.88 -7.58 -0.81
N TYR A 17 4.51 -8.52 -0.12
CA TYR A 17 5.41 -9.51 -0.73
C TYR A 17 4.67 -10.74 -1.26
N THR A 18 3.70 -11.27 -0.50
CA THR A 18 2.94 -12.48 -0.90
C THR A 18 1.61 -12.18 -1.58
N LYS A 19 1.15 -10.92 -1.54
CA LYS A 19 -0.19 -10.50 -2.03
C LYS A 19 -1.33 -11.24 -1.31
N ASP A 20 -1.12 -11.59 -0.05
CA ASP A 20 -2.15 -12.23 0.78
C ASP A 20 -3.32 -11.27 1.03
N VAL A 21 -4.51 -11.71 0.64
CA VAL A 21 -5.75 -10.91 0.69
C VAL A 21 -6.20 -10.67 2.13
N ASP A 22 -6.07 -11.66 3.01
CA ASP A 22 -6.53 -11.57 4.39
C ASP A 22 -5.54 -10.77 5.27
N ALA A 23 -4.25 -10.90 4.99
CA ALA A 23 -3.24 -10.01 5.52
C ALA A 23 -3.47 -8.57 5.04
N GLY A 24 -3.80 -8.36 3.76
CA GLY A 24 -4.15 -7.04 3.22
C GLY A 24 -5.38 -6.42 3.90
N ARG A 25 -6.43 -7.19 4.14
CA ARG A 25 -7.63 -6.74 4.88
C ARG A 25 -7.26 -6.34 6.32
N THR A 26 -6.45 -7.15 6.99
CA THR A 26 -6.00 -6.87 8.36
C THR A 26 -5.11 -5.61 8.41
N ALA A 27 -4.16 -5.48 7.47
CA ALA A 27 -3.31 -4.31 7.33
C ALA A 27 -4.14 -3.03 7.10
N LEU A 28 -5.17 -3.10 6.25
CA LEU A 28 -6.08 -1.99 6.04
C LEU A 28 -6.85 -1.60 7.31
N ILE A 29 -7.26 -2.56 8.13
CA ILE A 29 -7.93 -2.30 9.40
C ILE A 29 -6.99 -1.55 10.34
N GLU A 30 -5.76 -2.02 10.51
CA GLU A 30 -4.76 -1.38 11.37
C GLU A 30 -4.37 0.02 10.87
N LEU A 31 -4.13 0.15 9.56
CA LEU A 31 -3.87 1.44 8.93
C LEU A 31 -5.05 2.40 9.10
N THR A 32 -6.29 1.91 8.98
CA THR A 32 -7.49 2.74 9.20
C THR A 32 -7.60 3.18 10.66
N LYS A 33 -7.24 2.34 11.64
CA LYS A 33 -7.19 2.74 13.06
C LYS A 33 -6.18 3.86 13.26
N TYR A 34 -4.96 3.71 12.75
CA TYR A 34 -3.94 4.75 12.78
C TYR A 34 -4.40 6.04 12.07
N ALA A 35 -5.01 5.91 10.90
CA ALA A 35 -5.53 7.04 10.15
C ALA A 35 -6.57 7.82 10.96
N ARG A 36 -7.46 7.14 11.68
CA ARG A 36 -8.46 7.80 12.54
C ARG A 36 -7.84 8.55 13.72
N THR A 37 -6.76 8.05 14.32
CA THR A 37 -6.08 8.75 15.42
C THR A 37 -5.35 9.99 14.91
N GLN A 38 -4.77 9.93 13.71
CA GLN A 38 -4.05 11.05 13.10
C GLN A 38 -4.96 12.05 12.37
N ALA A 39 -6.15 11.65 11.94
CA ALA A 39 -6.96 12.47 11.03
C ALA A 39 -7.28 13.87 11.56
N ARG A 40 -7.49 14.04 12.88
CA ARG A 40 -7.71 15.37 13.48
C ARG A 40 -6.51 16.30 13.33
N LYS A 41 -5.28 15.78 13.42
CA LYS A 41 -4.04 16.56 13.29
C LYS A 41 -3.88 17.19 11.91
N TYR A 42 -4.34 16.49 10.86
CA TYR A 42 -4.20 16.96 9.49
C TYR A 42 -5.47 17.64 9.00
N VAL A 43 -6.61 16.93 9.03
CA VAL A 43 -7.86 17.33 8.39
C VAL A 43 -8.76 18.16 9.31
N GLY A 44 -8.45 18.23 10.61
CA GLY A 44 -9.27 18.94 11.59
C GLY A 44 -10.61 18.23 11.83
N LYS A 45 -11.73 18.94 11.62
CA LYS A 45 -13.07 18.39 11.85
C LYS A 45 -13.50 17.49 10.69
N ILE A 46 -13.58 16.19 10.96
CA ILE A 46 -13.98 15.18 9.98
C ILE A 46 -15.52 15.17 9.83
N PRO A 47 -16.06 15.19 8.60
CA PRO A 47 -17.50 15.25 8.39
C PRO A 47 -18.17 13.90 8.61
N GLY A 48 -18.60 13.59 9.85
CA GLY A 48 -19.48 12.47 10.19
C GLY A 48 -19.17 11.14 9.46
N ARG A 49 -20.21 10.47 8.93
CA ARG A 49 -20.08 9.19 8.21
C ARG A 49 -19.23 9.30 6.94
N ARG A 50 -19.41 10.36 6.14
CA ARG A 50 -18.68 10.55 4.87
C ARG A 50 -17.17 10.73 5.08
N GLY A 51 -16.80 11.43 6.14
CA GLY A 51 -15.40 11.62 6.54
C GLY A 51 -14.75 10.33 7.04
N ALA A 52 -15.48 9.48 7.75
CA ALA A 52 -14.98 8.15 8.11
C ALA A 52 -14.72 7.27 6.86
N ILE A 53 -15.61 7.33 5.86
CA ILE A 53 -15.42 6.64 4.57
C ILE A 53 -14.20 7.23 3.84
N ALA A 54 -14.08 8.56 3.78
CA ALA A 54 -12.94 9.25 3.16
C ALA A 54 -11.58 8.82 3.74
N ILE A 55 -11.48 8.73 5.07
CA ILE A 55 -10.27 8.27 5.75
C ILE A 55 -9.94 6.82 5.36
N ARG A 56 -10.95 5.94 5.36
CA ARG A 56 -10.76 4.54 4.95
C ARG A 56 -10.36 4.43 3.47
N THR A 57 -10.95 5.23 2.59
CA THR A 57 -10.61 5.27 1.16
C THR A 57 -9.17 5.74 0.96
N LEU A 58 -8.70 6.75 1.71
CA LEU A 58 -7.29 7.15 1.65
C LEU A 58 -6.35 6.09 2.18
N ALA A 59 -6.70 5.42 3.28
CA ALA A 59 -5.93 4.30 3.80
C ALA A 59 -5.83 3.16 2.78
N MET A 60 -6.93 2.86 2.06
CA MET A 60 -6.93 1.87 0.99
C MET A 60 -6.00 2.26 -0.15
N LEU A 61 -6.07 3.51 -0.63
CA LEU A 61 -5.18 4.00 -1.67
C LEU A 61 -3.71 3.98 -1.21
N ALA A 62 -3.42 4.36 0.04
CA ALA A 62 -2.07 4.34 0.58
C ALA A 62 -1.54 2.89 0.68
N LEU A 63 -2.38 1.96 1.10
CA LEU A 63 -2.02 0.54 1.14
C LEU A 63 -1.79 -0.03 -0.27
N GLU A 64 -2.64 0.30 -1.23
CA GLU A 64 -2.45 -0.07 -2.64
C GLU A 64 -1.11 0.47 -3.16
N GLU A 65 -0.82 1.75 -2.90
CA GLU A 65 0.42 2.41 -3.28
C GLU A 65 1.65 1.72 -2.69
N TYR A 66 1.63 1.47 -1.37
CA TYR A 66 2.66 0.77 -0.61
C TYR A 66 2.89 -0.66 -1.10
N CYS A 67 1.81 -1.40 -1.37
CA CYS A 67 1.88 -2.78 -1.82
C CYS A 67 2.33 -2.92 -3.28
N ARG A 68 2.67 -1.85 -4.01
CA ARG A 68 3.19 -2.01 -5.37
C ARG A 68 4.65 -2.40 -5.33
N THR A 69 4.90 -3.61 -5.81
CA THR A 69 6.20 -4.25 -5.78
C THR A 69 6.75 -4.49 -7.17
N ALA A 70 6.40 -3.65 -8.15
CA ALA A 70 6.81 -3.95 -9.53
C ALA A 70 8.34 -3.99 -9.69
N ASP A 71 9.09 -3.22 -8.89
CA ASP A 71 10.56 -3.25 -8.85
C ASP A 71 11.17 -3.69 -7.51
N THR A 72 10.37 -4.14 -6.54
CA THR A 72 10.90 -4.60 -5.24
C THR A 72 11.65 -5.93 -5.42
N PRO A 73 12.96 -6.02 -5.08
CA PRO A 73 13.70 -7.29 -5.11
C PRO A 73 12.94 -8.38 -4.33
N GLY A 74 12.86 -9.59 -4.89
CA GLY A 74 12.10 -10.70 -4.28
C GLY A 74 10.58 -10.64 -4.44
N ALA A 75 9.99 -9.48 -4.75
CA ALA A 75 8.54 -9.33 -4.96
C ALA A 75 8.13 -8.72 -6.32
N LYS A 76 9.09 -8.60 -7.26
CA LYS A 76 8.89 -8.03 -8.60
C LYS A 76 7.64 -8.60 -9.28
N CYS A 77 6.92 -7.73 -9.99
CA CYS A 77 5.74 -8.15 -10.73
C CYS A 77 6.16 -8.78 -12.06
N ARG A 78 5.54 -9.90 -12.44
CA ARG A 78 5.81 -10.56 -13.73
C ARG A 78 5.40 -9.73 -14.96
N CYS A 79 4.65 -8.65 -14.77
CA CYS A 79 4.30 -7.72 -15.86
C CYS A 79 5.44 -6.74 -16.22
N GLY A 80 6.60 -6.80 -15.56
CA GLY A 80 7.70 -5.86 -15.84
C GLY A 80 7.32 -4.38 -15.63
N GLY A 81 6.33 -4.11 -14.79
CA GLY A 81 5.82 -2.75 -14.54
C GLY A 81 4.81 -2.20 -15.53
N SER A 82 4.45 -2.91 -16.61
CA SER A 82 3.43 -2.44 -17.57
C SER A 82 2.03 -2.31 -16.94
N GLY A 83 1.72 -3.16 -15.95
CA GLY A 83 0.37 -3.35 -15.41
C GLY A 83 -0.46 -4.35 -16.21
N GLU A 84 0.05 -4.84 -17.33
CA GLU A 84 -0.68 -5.62 -18.32
C GLU A 84 0.09 -6.90 -18.69
N VAL A 85 -0.63 -7.96 -19.02
CA VAL A 85 -0.06 -9.24 -19.46
C VAL A 85 -0.82 -9.77 -20.66
N CYS A 86 -0.13 -10.44 -21.56
CA CYS A 86 -0.76 -11.15 -22.68
C CYS A 86 -1.53 -12.37 -22.16
N ASP A 87 -2.81 -12.46 -22.51
CA ASP A 87 -3.60 -13.67 -22.32
C ASP A 87 -3.29 -14.64 -23.46
N ARG A 88 -2.31 -15.53 -23.23
CA ARG A 88 -1.90 -16.53 -24.23
C ARG A 88 -3.07 -17.42 -24.65
N LYS A 89 -3.94 -17.82 -23.72
CA LYS A 89 -5.05 -18.73 -24.03
C LYS A 89 -6.04 -18.08 -25.00
N GLU A 90 -6.40 -16.84 -24.72
CA GLU A 90 -7.34 -16.11 -25.58
C GLU A 90 -6.69 -15.71 -26.91
N THR A 91 -5.41 -15.33 -26.86
CA THR A 91 -4.62 -14.97 -28.05
C THR A 91 -4.49 -16.16 -29.00
N ASP A 92 -4.18 -17.34 -28.49
CA ASP A 92 -4.06 -18.58 -29.28
C ASP A 92 -5.43 -18.98 -29.87
N ARG A 93 -6.52 -18.78 -29.12
CA ARG A 93 -7.88 -19.10 -29.57
C ARG A 93 -8.38 -18.18 -30.68
N THR A 94 -8.10 -16.88 -30.58
CA THR A 94 -8.65 -15.86 -31.48
C THR A 94 -7.69 -15.47 -32.61
N GLY A 95 -6.42 -15.86 -32.51
CA GLY A 95 -5.34 -15.40 -33.39
C GLY A 95 -5.01 -13.90 -33.24
N LYS A 96 -5.57 -13.22 -32.22
CA LYS A 96 -5.39 -11.79 -31.98
C LYS A 96 -4.72 -11.58 -30.63
N LEU A 97 -3.76 -10.65 -30.56
CA LEU A 97 -3.12 -10.32 -29.30
C LEU A 97 -4.14 -9.75 -28.30
N VAL A 98 -4.43 -10.52 -27.24
CA VAL A 98 -5.32 -10.10 -26.16
C VAL A 98 -4.49 -9.71 -24.94
N ILE A 99 -4.56 -8.43 -24.57
CA ILE A 99 -3.91 -7.88 -23.39
C ILE A 99 -4.93 -7.75 -22.26
N ILE A 100 -4.60 -8.31 -21.09
CA ILE A 100 -5.44 -8.24 -19.89
C ILE A 100 -4.70 -7.56 -18.74
N PRO A 101 -5.42 -6.97 -17.76
CA PRO A 101 -4.80 -6.44 -16.55
C PRO A 101 -4.03 -7.53 -15.80
N CYS A 102 -2.84 -7.18 -15.31
CA CYS A 102 -2.02 -8.11 -14.55
C CYS A 102 -2.74 -8.54 -13.27
N LYS A 103 -2.92 -9.85 -13.10
CA LYS A 103 -3.62 -10.42 -11.93
C LYS A 103 -2.92 -10.15 -10.59
N LYS A 104 -1.60 -9.88 -10.60
CA LYS A 104 -0.81 -9.63 -9.37
C LYS A 104 -0.89 -8.17 -8.89
N CYS A 105 -0.92 -7.20 -9.80
CA CYS A 105 -0.98 -5.77 -9.47
C CYS A 105 -2.30 -5.09 -9.87
N HIS A 106 -3.26 -5.86 -10.39
CA HIS A 106 -4.58 -5.38 -10.81
C HIS A 106 -4.54 -4.19 -11.78
N GLY A 107 -3.62 -4.21 -12.74
CA GLY A 107 -3.51 -3.12 -13.73
C GLY A 107 -2.69 -1.92 -13.30
N THR A 108 -2.21 -1.84 -12.04
CA THR A 108 -1.50 -0.65 -11.56
C THR A 108 -0.08 -0.49 -12.12
N GLY A 109 0.63 -1.60 -12.35
CA GLY A 109 2.00 -1.58 -12.88
C GLY A 109 2.99 -0.81 -12.00
N LEU A 110 3.96 -0.13 -12.62
CA LEU A 110 4.85 0.86 -11.99
C LEU A 110 4.26 2.27 -11.95
N ARG A 111 3.06 2.47 -12.53
CA ARG A 111 2.46 3.80 -12.61
C ARG A 111 2.04 4.23 -11.19
N PRO A 112 2.58 5.33 -10.63
CA PRO A 112 2.23 5.77 -9.28
C PRO A 112 0.72 6.08 -9.17
N ILE A 113 0.10 5.86 -8.00
CA ILE A 113 -1.26 6.29 -7.78
C ILE A 113 -1.16 7.80 -7.79
N SER A 114 -1.71 8.41 -8.83
CA SER A 114 -1.62 9.85 -8.97
C SER A 114 -2.35 10.50 -7.78
N GLN A 115 -1.73 11.53 -7.22
CA GLN A 115 -2.37 12.42 -6.24
C GLN A 115 -3.73 12.92 -6.78
N THR A 116 -3.87 13.03 -8.11
CA THR A 116 -5.12 13.31 -8.81
C THR A 116 -6.19 12.23 -8.58
N ARG A 117 -5.88 10.94 -8.73
CA ARG A 117 -6.83 9.84 -8.45
C ARG A 117 -7.28 9.86 -6.99
N ALA A 118 -6.35 10.09 -6.06
CA ALA A 118 -6.67 10.20 -4.64
C ALA A 118 -7.54 11.43 -4.33
N HIS A 119 -7.23 12.57 -4.96
CA HIS A 119 -8.04 13.78 -4.86
C HIS A 119 -9.48 13.56 -5.36
N HIS A 120 -9.67 12.96 -6.55
CA HIS A 120 -11.01 12.67 -7.09
C HIS A 120 -11.82 11.76 -6.16
N ALA A 121 -11.19 10.73 -5.59
CA ALA A 121 -11.86 9.83 -4.64
C ALA A 121 -12.35 10.58 -3.39
N ILE A 122 -11.58 11.56 -2.89
CA ILE A 122 -11.98 12.36 -1.74
C ILE A 122 -13.05 13.40 -2.07
N VAL A 123 -12.94 14.08 -3.21
CA VAL A 123 -13.94 15.06 -3.65
C VAL A 123 -15.33 14.40 -3.80
N ALA A 124 -15.38 13.17 -4.30
CA ALA A 124 -16.64 12.40 -4.41
C ALA A 124 -17.30 12.13 -3.05
N LEU A 125 -16.52 12.03 -1.97
CA LEU A 125 -17.02 11.74 -0.61
C LEU A 125 -17.29 13.01 0.20
N ILE A 126 -16.48 14.05 0.00
CA ILE A 126 -16.56 15.33 0.71
C ILE A 126 -16.60 16.45 -0.34
N PRO A 127 -17.78 16.70 -0.94
CA PRO A 127 -17.95 17.79 -1.88
C PRO A 127 -17.67 19.11 -1.14
N GLY A 128 -16.65 19.83 -1.59
CA GLY A 128 -16.13 21.04 -0.92
C GLY A 128 -14.61 21.03 -0.70
N VAL A 129 -13.94 19.88 -0.88
CA VAL A 129 -12.48 19.84 -0.91
C VAL A 129 -11.98 20.40 -2.25
N SER A 130 -11.42 21.60 -2.23
CA SER A 130 -10.76 22.19 -3.41
C SER A 130 -9.39 21.53 -3.67
N ARG A 131 -8.86 21.67 -4.88
CA ARG A 131 -7.48 21.24 -5.22
C ARG A 131 -6.44 21.88 -4.30
N ALA A 132 -6.62 23.14 -3.90
CA ALA A 132 -5.73 23.81 -2.98
C ALA A 132 -5.82 23.25 -1.54
N THR A 133 -7.02 22.87 -1.09
CA THR A 133 -7.23 22.19 0.20
C THR A 133 -6.60 20.79 0.18
N TRP A 134 -6.71 20.08 -0.95
CA TRP A 134 -6.08 18.78 -1.13
C TRP A 134 -4.58 18.83 -0.88
N TYR A 135 -3.83 19.64 -1.63
CA TYR A 135 -2.36 19.67 -1.52
C TYR A 135 -1.85 20.24 -0.19
N ARG A 136 -2.61 21.11 0.47
CA ARG A 136 -2.19 21.68 1.77
C ARG A 136 -2.47 20.74 2.95
N VAL A 137 -3.52 19.92 2.85
CA VAL A 137 -4.06 19.17 3.99
C VAL A 137 -4.06 17.67 3.73
N TRP A 138 -4.80 17.25 2.71
CA TRP A 138 -5.10 15.83 2.48
C TRP A 138 -3.91 15.06 1.87
N SER A 139 -3.10 15.67 1.01
CA SER A 139 -1.91 15.02 0.46
C SER A 139 -0.87 14.73 1.54
N ARG A 140 -0.67 15.66 2.50
CA ARG A 140 0.21 15.47 3.65
C ARG A 140 -0.29 14.37 4.58
N PHE A 141 -1.61 14.27 4.74
CA PHE A 141 -2.21 13.17 5.48
C PHE A 141 -1.97 11.83 4.75
N TYR A 142 -2.19 11.79 3.44
CA TYR A 142 -1.93 10.61 2.60
C TYR A 142 -0.46 10.16 2.67
N GLU A 143 0.49 11.10 2.56
CA GLU A 143 1.92 10.84 2.70
C GLU A 143 2.27 10.31 4.10
N ALA A 144 1.62 10.80 5.16
CA ALA A 144 1.81 10.28 6.51
C ALA A 144 1.30 8.83 6.66
N LEU A 145 0.22 8.45 5.97
CA LEU A 145 -0.26 7.06 5.94
C LEU A 145 0.75 6.14 5.23
N LEU A 146 1.35 6.59 4.14
CA LEU A 146 2.42 5.86 3.45
C LEU A 146 3.66 5.71 4.33
N ALA A 147 4.11 6.81 4.94
CA ALA A 147 5.25 6.81 5.84
C ALA A 147 5.05 5.84 7.01
N TRP A 148 3.83 5.75 7.54
CA TRP A 148 3.49 4.77 8.55
C TRP A 148 3.64 3.33 8.05
N CYS A 149 3.20 3.01 6.82
CA CYS A 149 3.36 1.66 6.25
C CYS A 149 4.83 1.26 6.15
N TYR A 150 5.69 2.15 5.65
CA TYR A 150 7.14 1.89 5.57
C TYR A 150 7.80 1.81 6.95
N SER A 151 7.39 2.63 7.91
CA SER A 151 7.87 2.54 9.28
C SER A 151 7.50 1.20 9.93
N GLN A 152 6.27 0.71 9.72
CA GLN A 152 5.84 -0.59 10.23
C GLN A 152 6.57 -1.76 9.57
N GLU A 153 6.89 -1.67 8.28
CA GLU A 153 7.77 -2.62 7.58
C GLU A 153 9.14 -2.69 8.24
N SER A 154 9.78 -1.53 8.45
CA SER A 154 11.10 -1.46 9.08
C SER A 154 11.11 -2.03 10.51
N ILE A 155 10.08 -1.74 11.31
CA ILE A 155 9.93 -2.29 12.67
C ILE A 155 9.76 -3.82 12.63
N ALA A 156 8.94 -4.33 11.70
CA ALA A 156 8.73 -5.76 11.57
C ALA A 156 10.00 -6.47 11.09
N GLU A 157 10.76 -5.85 10.20
CA GLU A 157 12.04 -6.37 9.72
C GLU A 157 13.12 -6.37 10.81
N SER A 158 13.23 -5.29 11.60
CA SER A 158 14.19 -5.26 12.72
C SER A 158 13.87 -6.29 13.78
N GLU A 159 12.59 -6.47 14.12
CA GLU A 159 12.15 -7.49 15.07
C GLU A 159 12.47 -8.90 14.54
N TYR A 160 12.24 -9.13 13.24
CA TYR A 160 12.58 -10.40 12.60
C TYR A 160 14.09 -10.68 12.69
N GLN A 161 14.94 -9.72 12.31
CA GLN A 161 16.41 -9.86 12.37
C GLN A 161 16.91 -10.12 13.79
N HIS A 162 16.33 -9.44 14.78
CA HIS A 162 16.66 -9.64 16.18
C HIS A 162 16.32 -11.08 16.64
N ILE A 163 15.15 -11.60 16.24
CA ILE A 163 14.72 -12.96 16.59
C ILE A 163 15.54 -14.02 15.85
N THR A 164 15.87 -13.80 14.57
CA THR A 164 16.59 -14.80 13.75
C THR A 164 18.11 -14.77 13.92
N GLY A 165 18.67 -13.82 14.67
CA GLY A 165 20.11 -13.64 14.82
C GLY A 165 20.82 -13.21 13.52
N MET A 166 20.07 -12.84 12.47
CA MET A 166 20.62 -12.43 11.17
C MET A 166 21.41 -11.11 11.26
N SER A 167 21.23 -10.32 12.32
CA SER A 167 22.03 -9.12 12.58
C SER A 167 23.50 -9.42 12.84
N GLU A 168 23.83 -10.57 13.46
CA GLU A 168 25.21 -10.95 13.77
C GLU A 168 25.94 -11.53 12.54
N LEU A 169 25.24 -12.33 11.74
CA LEU A 169 25.75 -12.87 10.47
C LEU A 169 26.07 -11.76 9.45
N ASN A 170 25.25 -10.71 9.38
CA ASN A 170 25.51 -9.58 8.49
C ASN A 170 26.74 -8.76 8.91
N LYS A 171 27.05 -8.66 10.21
CA LYS A 171 28.27 -7.99 10.69
C LYS A 171 29.53 -8.77 10.31
N GLU A 172 29.49 -10.10 10.39
CA GLU A 172 30.63 -10.96 10.01
C GLU A 172 30.94 -10.94 8.51
N ILE A 173 29.91 -10.77 7.66
CA ILE A 173 30.09 -10.65 6.21
C ILE A 173 30.72 -9.31 5.81
N ILE A 174 30.37 -8.21 6.50
CA ILE A 174 30.90 -6.86 6.22
C ILE A 174 32.32 -6.67 6.79
N ALA A 175 32.69 -7.46 7.81
CA ALA A 175 34.02 -7.44 8.41
C ALA A 175 35.08 -8.27 7.64
N LYS A 176 34.70 -8.93 6.56
CA LYS A 176 35.59 -9.65 5.63
C LYS A 176 35.73 -8.90 4.31
#